data_AF-A0A1C5R8F3-F1
#
_entry.id   AF-A0A1C5R8F3-F1
#
_cell.length_a   1.000
_cell.length_b   1.000
_cell.length_c   1.000
_cell.angle_alpha   90.00
_cell.angle_beta   90.00
_cell.angle_gamma   90.00
#
_symmetry.space_group_name_H-M   'P 1'
#
loop_
_entity.id
_entity.type
_entity.pdbx_description
1 polymer ?
#
loop_
_entity_poly.entity_id
_entity_poly.type
_entity_poly.pdbx_seq_one_letter_code
_entity_poly.pdbx_strand_id
1 'polypeptide(L)'
;MAVVIIMAAGTLIGYFLIPVRATERFGKFNSQFQLILVCILIFMMGVKLGSRENFLQELAQLGWKSLVLAVFPIVLSVALVYPLTKRFLGRHVRKEEE
;
A
#
# COMPACT_ATOMS: atom_id res chain seq x y z
N MET A 1 7.53 7.79 -13.24
CA MET A 1 8.65 6.93 -13.68
C MET A 1 9.76 6.84 -12.64
N ALA A 2 10.26 7.96 -12.09
CA ALA A 2 11.33 7.94 -11.07
C ALA A 2 11.05 7.04 -9.86
N VAL A 3 9.82 7.08 -9.31
CA VAL A 3 9.43 6.22 -8.18
C VAL A 3 9.57 4.73 -8.51
N VAL A 4 9.13 4.31 -9.70
CA VAL A 4 9.22 2.91 -10.14
C VAL A 4 10.68 2.47 -10.28
N ILE A 5 11.54 3.34 -10.82
CA ILE A 5 12.98 3.06 -10.95
C ILE A 5 13.63 2.90 -9.58
N ILE A 6 13.32 3.79 -8.63
CA ILE A 6 13.87 3.73 -7.27
C ILE A 6 13.39 2.47 -6.55
N MET A 7 12.12 2.08 -6.70
CA MET A 7 11.62 0.83 -6.12
C MET A 7 12.29 -0.39 -6.74
N ALA A 8 12.40 -0.45 -8.07
CA ALA A 8 13.06 -1.55 -8.76
C ALA A 8 14.55 -1.67 -8.37
N ALA A 9 15.27 -0.54 -8.30
CA ALA A 9 16.65 -0.51 -7.85
C ALA A 9 16.78 -0.98 -6.40
N GLY A 10 15.91 -0.50 -5.50
CA GLY A 10 15.91 -0.93 -4.09
C GLY A 10 15.67 -2.43 -3.92
N THR A 11 14.74 -3.00 -4.70
CA THR A 11 14.48 -4.45 -4.69
C THR A 11 15.67 -5.26 -5.22
N LEU A 12 16.31 -4.82 -6.31
CA LEU A 12 17.48 -5.49 -6.88
C LEU A 12 18.71 -5.45 -5.96
N ILE A 13 18.97 -4.29 -5.36
CA ILE A 13 20.04 -4.10 -4.37
C ILE A 13 19.77 -4.99 -3.14
N GLY A 14 18.53 -4.99 -2.63
CA GLY A 14 18.13 -5.86 -1.52
C GLY A 14 18.30 -7.35 -1.83
N TYR A 15 18.01 -7.77 -3.06
CA TYR A 15 18.17 -9.15 -3.51
C TYR A 15 19.64 -9.57 -3.64
N PHE A 16 20.52 -8.69 -4.16
CA PHE A 16 21.91 -9.02 -4.44
C PHE A 16 22.83 -8.91 -3.21
N LEU A 17 22.55 -7.98 -2.28
CA LEU A 17 23.46 -7.67 -1.16
C LEU A 17 23.10 -8.35 0.18
N ILE A 18 21.87 -8.85 0.36
CA ILE A 18 21.41 -9.37 1.65
C ILE A 18 21.42 -10.92 1.64
N PRO A 19 22.33 -11.59 2.37
CA PRO A 19 22.31 -13.04 2.50
C PRO A 19 21.08 -13.52 3.29
N VAL A 20 20.50 -14.65 2.90
CA VAL A 20 19.20 -15.19 3.39
C VAL A 20 19.07 -15.25 4.93
N ARG A 21 20.18 -15.45 5.65
CA ARG A 21 20.21 -15.50 7.13
C ARG A 21 20.17 -14.13 7.81
N ALA A 22 20.59 -13.07 7.13
CA ALA A 22 20.55 -11.70 7.64
C ALA A 22 19.18 -11.04 7.40
N THR A 23 18.42 -11.55 6.42
CA THR A 23 17.09 -11.05 6.02
C THR A 23 16.11 -10.96 7.19
N GLU A 24 16.10 -11.89 8.16
CA GLU A 24 15.19 -11.79 9.31
C GLU A 24 15.49 -10.59 10.22
N ARG A 25 16.77 -10.30 10.45
CA ARG A 25 17.19 -9.22 11.35
C ARG A 25 17.02 -7.86 10.66
N PHE A 26 17.42 -7.76 9.39
CA PHE A 26 17.21 -6.58 8.57
C PHE A 26 15.71 -6.35 8.26
N GLY A 27 14.90 -7.41 8.14
CA GLY A 27 13.47 -7.31 7.91
C GLY A 27 12.71 -6.64 9.06
N LYS A 28 13.02 -7.02 10.32
CA LYS A 28 12.43 -6.38 11.50
C LYS A 28 12.81 -4.90 11.61
N PHE A 29 14.07 -4.58 11.38
CA PHE A 29 14.55 -3.20 11.36
C PHE A 29 13.90 -2.38 10.25
N ASN A 30 13.88 -2.93 9.02
CA ASN A 30 13.24 -2.28 7.88
C ASN A 30 11.74 -2.05 8.12
N SER A 31 11.03 -3.00 8.73
CA SER A 31 9.62 -2.83 9.08
C SER A 31 9.40 -1.67 10.07
N GLN A 32 10.24 -1.56 11.10
CA GLN A 32 10.11 -0.46 12.06
C GLN A 32 10.44 0.90 11.41
N PHE A 33 11.52 0.97 10.63
CA PHE A 33 11.88 2.18 9.88
C PHE A 33 10.80 2.57 8.87
N GLN A 34 10.24 1.60 8.15
CA GLN A 34 9.16 1.83 7.20
C GLN A 34 7.92 2.40 7.90
N LEU A 35 7.54 1.88 9.07
CA LEU A 35 6.42 2.43 9.85
C LEU A 35 6.70 3.87 10.28
N ILE A 36 7.89 4.16 10.80
CA ILE A 36 8.29 5.52 11.20
C ILE A 36 8.23 6.48 10.00
N LEU A 37 8.78 6.07 8.86
CA LEU A 37 8.76 6.85 7.62
C LEU A 37 7.35 7.07 7.10
N VAL A 38 6.49 6.05 7.13
CA VAL A 38 5.07 6.17 6.75
C VAL A 38 4.35 7.15 7.67
N CYS A 39 4.58 7.09 8.98
CA CYS A 39 4.01 8.05 9.93
C CYS A 39 4.44 9.49 9.60
N ILE A 40 5.73 9.71 9.33
CA ILE A 40 6.26 11.03 8.94
C ILE A 40 5.64 11.49 7.62
N LEU A 41 5.51 10.61 6.63
CA LEU A 41 4.92 10.93 5.33
C LEU A 41 3.44 11.29 5.44
N ILE A 42 2.66 10.53 6.22
CA ILE A 42 1.25 10.82 6.47
C ILE A 42 1.12 12.18 7.17
N PHE A 43 1.98 12.45 8.16
CA PHE A 43 2.01 13.74 8.84
C PHE A 43 2.30 14.90 7.87
N MET A 44 3.34 14.76 7.04
CA MET A 44 3.67 15.76 6.01
C MET A 44 2.53 15.97 5.02
N MET A 45 1.85 14.90 4.60
CA MET A 45 0.69 14.99 3.73
C MET A 45 -0.45 15.75 4.42
N GLY A 46 -0.71 15.47 5.71
CA GLY A 46 -1.68 16.20 6.51
C GLY A 46 -1.38 17.69 6.61
N VAL A 47 -0.13 18.07 6.88
CA VAL A 47 0.31 19.48 6.91
C VAL A 47 0.13 20.15 5.55
N LYS A 48 0.47 19.46 4.44
CA LYS A 48 0.25 19.99 3.08
C LYS A 48 -1.23 20.20 2.75
N LEU A 49 -2.12 19.36 3.27
CA LEU A 49 -3.56 19.52 3.11
C LEU A 49 -4.10 20.67 3.97
N GLY A 50 -3.62 20.81 5.22
CA GLY A 50 -4.00 21.91 6.11
C GLY A 50 -3.50 23.29 5.66
N SER A 51 -2.36 23.34 4.97
CA SER A 51 -1.82 24.58 4.38
C SER A 51 -2.58 25.06 3.13
N ARG A 52 -3.53 24.28 2.62
CA ARG A 52 -4.36 24.68 1.46
C ARG A 52 -5.65 25.32 1.96
N GLU A 53 -5.76 26.64 1.82
CA GLU A 53 -6.94 27.39 2.28
C GLU A 53 -8.24 26.95 1.61
N ASN A 54 -8.18 26.53 0.35
CA ASN A 54 -9.35 26.06 -0.41
C ASN A 54 -9.65 24.56 -0.23
N PHE A 55 -8.85 23.79 0.53
CA PHE A 55 -9.04 22.33 0.60
C PHE A 55 -10.39 21.94 1.21
N LEU A 56 -10.82 22.59 2.30
CA LEU A 56 -12.12 22.30 2.90
C LEU A 56 -13.28 22.75 2.01
N GLN A 57 -13.09 23.83 1.24
CA GLN A 57 -14.10 24.35 0.32
C GLN A 57 -14.23 23.46 -0.93
N GLU A 58 -13.11 22.98 -1.48
CA GLU A 58 -13.06 21.98 -2.54
C GLU A 58 -13.64 20.64 -2.07
N LEU A 59 -13.32 20.19 -0.85
CA LEU A 59 -13.93 19.01 -0.23
C LEU A 59 -15.43 19.18 -0.02
N ALA A 60 -15.92 20.35 0.41
CA ALA A 60 -17.35 20.59 0.59
C ALA A 60 -18.10 20.64 -0.76
N GLN A 61 -17.51 21.27 -1.78
CA GLN A 61 -18.10 21.35 -3.12
C GLN A 61 -18.09 20.00 -3.85
N LEU A 62 -17.04 19.18 -3.66
CA LEU A 62 -16.87 17.88 -4.31
C LEU A 62 -17.29 16.70 -3.43
N GLY A 63 -17.65 16.93 -2.17
CA GLY A 63 -17.73 15.90 -1.12
C GLY A 63 -18.63 14.72 -1.45
N TRP A 64 -19.78 14.98 -2.08
CA TRP A 64 -20.67 13.91 -2.50
C TRP A 64 -20.06 13.06 -3.63
N LYS A 65 -19.48 13.71 -4.64
CA LYS A 65 -18.87 13.01 -5.79
C LYS A 65 -17.61 12.26 -5.37
N SER A 66 -16.75 12.86 -4.56
CA SER A 66 -15.53 12.23 -4.07
C SER A 66 -15.82 11.04 -3.16
N LEU A 67 -16.86 11.11 -2.32
CA LEU A 67 -17.26 10.01 -1.44
C LEU A 67 -17.80 8.83 -2.25
N VAL A 68 -18.67 9.07 -3.24
CA VAL A 68 -19.16 8.01 -4.13
C VAL A 68 -18.00 7.40 -4.94
N LEU A 69 -17.12 8.24 -5.49
CA LEU A 69 -15.93 7.77 -6.22
C LEU A 69 -14.88 7.09 -5.34
N ALA A 70 -14.89 7.27 -4.02
CA ALA A 70 -14.03 6.52 -3.11
C ALA A 70 -14.68 5.18 -2.74
N VAL A 71 -15.92 5.20 -2.25
CA VAL A 71 -16.60 4.01 -1.71
C VAL A 71 -16.92 3.00 -2.82
N PHE A 72 -17.40 3.46 -3.97
CA PHE A 72 -17.82 2.57 -5.06
C PHE A 72 -16.68 1.68 -5.58
N PRO A 73 -15.50 2.19 -5.98
CA PRO A 73 -14.40 1.34 -6.42
C PRO A 73 -13.77 0.53 -5.29
N ILE A 74 -13.80 1.00 -4.04
CA ILE A 74 -13.33 0.19 -2.89
C ILE A 74 -14.22 -1.05 -2.73
N VAL A 75 -15.53 -0.87 -2.68
CA VAL A 75 -16.50 -1.97 -2.53
C VAL A 75 -16.41 -2.91 -3.73
N LEU A 76 -16.36 -2.37 -4.94
CA LEU A 76 -16.26 -3.18 -6.17
C LEU A 76 -14.93 -3.95 -6.22
N SER A 77 -13.81 -3.34 -5.84
CA SER A 77 -12.50 -4.00 -5.78
C SER A 77 -12.51 -5.15 -4.77
N VAL A 78 -13.02 -4.93 -3.56
CA VAL A 78 -13.11 -5.99 -2.52
C VAL A 78 -14.07 -7.10 -2.96
N ALA A 79 -15.23 -6.75 -3.52
CA ALA A 79 -16.22 -7.71 -4.00
C ALA A 79 -15.72 -8.57 -5.16
N LEU A 80 -14.82 -8.06 -6.00
CA LEU A 80 -14.18 -8.80 -7.10
C LEU A 80 -13.03 -9.68 -6.60
N VAL A 81 -12.22 -9.16 -5.67
CA VAL A 81 -11.09 -9.91 -5.09
C VAL A 81 -11.59 -11.09 -4.24
N TYR A 82 -12.70 -10.96 -3.51
CA TYR A 82 -13.21 -12.03 -2.64
C TYR A 82 -13.49 -13.38 -3.36
N PRO A 83 -14.26 -13.43 -4.47
CA PRO A 83 -14.48 -14.65 -5.23
C PRO A 83 -13.22 -15.12 -5.96
N LEU A 84 -12.37 -14.18 -6.41
CA LEU A 84 -11.12 -14.52 -7.07
C LEU A 84 -10.16 -15.21 -6.08
N THR A 85 -9.97 -14.66 -4.89
CA THR A 85 -9.18 -15.26 -3.81
C THR A 85 -9.74 -16.62 -3.40
N LYS A 86 -11.06 -16.76 -3.24
CA LYS A 86 -11.68 -18.05 -2.90
C LYS A 86 -11.47 -19.11 -3.99
N ARG A 87 -11.49 -18.72 -5.28
CA ARG A 87 -11.31 -19.63 -6.42
C ARG A 87 -9.84 -19.96 -6.73
N PHE A 88 -8.93 -19.02 -6.49
CA PHE A 88 -7.50 -19.20 -6.77
C PHE A 88 -6.75 -19.83 -5.58
N LEU A 89 -7.01 -19.36 -4.35
CA LEU A 89 -6.30 -19.82 -3.16
C LEU A 89 -6.89 -21.11 -2.59
N GLY A 90 -8.19 -21.36 -2.77
CA GLY A 90 -8.83 -22.63 -2.42
C GLY A 90 -8.31 -23.84 -3.22
N ARG A 91 -7.59 -23.62 -4.33
CA ARG A 91 -6.91 -24.68 -5.09
C ARG A 91 -5.55 -25.08 -4.53
N HIS A 92 -4.91 -24.24 -3.71
CA HIS A 92 -3.59 -24.54 -3.15
C HIS A 92 -3.66 -25.39 -1.88
N VAL A 93 -4.72 -25.28 -1.07
CA VAL A 93 -4.87 -26.08 0.15
C VAL A 93 -5.16 -27.56 -0.14
N ARG A 94 -5.82 -27.88 -1.27
CA ARG A 94 -6.20 -29.26 -1.60
C ARG A 94 -5.09 -30.08 -2.26
N LYS A 95 -3.95 -29.48 -2.62
CA LYS A 95 -2.82 -30.19 -3.25
C LYS A 95 -1.75 -30.67 -2.28
N GLU A 96 -1.82 -30.31 -1.00
CA GLU A 96 -0.93 -30.84 0.04
C GLU A 96 -1.51 -32.07 0.76
N GLU A 97 -2.77 -32.44 0.47
CA GLU A 97 -3.46 -33.60 1.08
C GLU A 97 -3.67 -34.79 0.10
N GLU A 98 -3.25 -34.69 -1.16
CA GLU A 98 -3.29 -35.81 -2.15
C GLU A 98 -1.90 -36.35 -2.48
#